data_AF-A0A6H0CY53-F1
#
_entry.id   AF-A0A6H0CY53-F1
#
_cell.length_a   1.000
_cell.length_b   1.000
_cell.length_c   1.000
_cell.angle_alpha   90.00
_cell.angle_beta   90.00
_cell.angle_gamma   90.00
#
_symmetry.space_group_name_H-M   'P 1'
#
loop_
_entity.id
_entity.type
_entity.pdbx_description
1 polymer ?
#
loop_
_entity_poly.entity_id
_entity_poly.type
_entity_poly.pdbx_seq_one_letter_code
_entity_poly.pdbx_strand_id
1 'polypeptide(L)'
;MTGQQSDRGAAARRLGDALRSLQQQSGRTLRSLEAQVRISDSSLSRYFRGETVPAWSVVRDLCRALGADPAEYRALWESADRNRPDVPAGTYTADAAGAAGPSSPSRPAWWRRLRGALSSRGGIAVAAAAGGALAAALLFALPLRGASDAAHSAEGSPGESGNAGVLVHNVEKKCQEPRTHECALSLAYNPYRPYVTSNSADRVWHHDLLQARCTIANGVTVTDENHKHTSIWIQVTRHGKHLWLPGIRVRPNDLNQLTTILPTCSP
;
A
#
# COMPACT_ATOMS: atom_id res chain seq x y z
N MET A 1 -5.84 18.97 -34.77
CA MET A 1 -5.34 18.43 -33.48
C MET A 1 -5.55 19.37 -32.28
N THR A 2 -5.77 20.68 -32.46
CA THR A 2 -5.98 21.66 -31.37
C THR A 2 -7.32 21.50 -30.63
N GLY A 3 -8.41 21.17 -31.32
CA GLY A 3 -9.74 21.00 -30.70
C GLY A 3 -9.77 19.91 -29.61
N GLN A 4 -9.09 18.80 -29.83
CA GLN A 4 -9.09 17.67 -28.90
C GLN A 4 -8.30 17.96 -27.60
N GLN A 5 -7.30 18.85 -27.62
CA GLN A 5 -6.61 19.32 -26.41
C GLN A 5 -7.44 20.35 -25.63
N SER A 6 -8.21 21.19 -26.33
CA SER A 6 -9.13 22.16 -25.72
C SER A 6 -10.29 21.47 -24.99
N ASP A 7 -10.91 20.47 -25.61
CA ASP A 7 -11.98 19.66 -25.00
C ASP A 7 -11.47 18.88 -23.77
N ARG A 8 -10.21 18.44 -23.84
CA ARG A 8 -9.48 17.76 -22.77
C ARG A 8 -9.39 18.59 -21.50
N GLY A 9 -8.81 19.79 -21.64
CA GLY A 9 -8.67 20.74 -20.56
C GLY A 9 -10.02 21.26 -20.07
N ALA A 10 -11.04 21.31 -20.94
CA ALA A 10 -12.39 21.68 -20.56
C ALA A 10 -13.08 20.62 -19.68
N ALA A 11 -12.87 19.33 -19.92
CA ALA A 11 -13.44 18.27 -19.08
C ALA A 11 -12.80 18.25 -17.67
N ALA A 12 -11.47 18.37 -17.58
CA ALA A 12 -10.77 18.43 -16.30
C ALA A 12 -11.14 19.67 -15.47
N ARG A 13 -11.28 20.84 -16.13
CA ARG A 13 -11.75 22.08 -15.47
C ARG A 13 -13.17 21.96 -14.94
N ARG A 14 -14.10 21.38 -15.72
CA ARG A 14 -15.48 21.13 -15.25
C ARG A 14 -15.54 20.27 -14.00
N LEU A 15 -14.72 19.22 -13.91
CA LEU A 15 -14.59 18.42 -12.69
C LEU A 15 -14.03 19.24 -11.52
N GLY A 16 -12.95 19.98 -11.75
CA GLY A 16 -12.33 20.83 -10.72
C GLY A 16 -13.28 21.90 -10.18
N ASP A 17 -14.02 22.55 -11.06
CA ASP A 17 -14.99 23.59 -10.71
C ASP A 17 -16.16 23.01 -9.91
N ALA A 18 -16.69 21.84 -10.28
CA ALA A 18 -17.76 21.18 -9.52
C ALA A 18 -17.31 20.79 -8.11
N LEU A 19 -16.08 20.29 -7.96
CA LEU A 19 -15.50 19.97 -6.64
C LEU A 19 -15.24 21.24 -5.82
N ARG A 20 -14.83 22.34 -6.46
CA ARG A 20 -14.65 23.64 -5.80
C ARG A 20 -15.98 24.21 -5.33
N SER A 21 -17.03 24.16 -6.16
CA SER A 21 -18.37 24.61 -5.77
C SER A 21 -18.89 23.81 -4.58
N LEU A 22 -18.70 22.49 -4.57
CA LEU A 22 -19.03 21.64 -3.44
C LEU A 22 -18.24 22.04 -2.18
N GLN A 23 -16.94 22.28 -2.33
CA GLN A 23 -16.09 22.73 -1.22
C GLN A 23 -16.57 24.07 -0.65
N GLN A 24 -16.92 25.03 -1.49
CA GLN A 24 -17.42 26.34 -1.06
C GLN A 24 -18.77 26.22 -0.32
N GLN A 25 -19.68 25.39 -0.81
CA GLN A 25 -20.98 25.15 -0.15
C GLN A 25 -20.82 24.46 1.22
N SER A 26 -19.82 23.58 1.36
CA SER A 26 -19.54 22.90 2.63
C SER A 26 -18.88 23.81 3.69
N GLY A 27 -18.35 24.97 3.30
CA GLY A 27 -17.59 25.88 4.18
C GLY A 27 -16.23 25.35 4.66
N ARG A 28 -15.77 24.18 4.17
CA ARG A 28 -14.49 23.59 4.59
C ARG A 28 -13.31 24.20 3.86
N THR A 29 -12.22 24.45 4.57
CA THR A 29 -10.95 24.91 3.98
C THR A 29 -10.13 23.73 3.42
N LEU A 30 -9.26 24.00 2.43
CA LEU A 30 -8.35 22.99 1.88
C LEU A 30 -7.47 22.34 2.96
N ARG A 31 -7.00 23.12 3.93
CA ARG A 31 -6.25 22.63 5.10
C ARG A 31 -7.03 21.62 5.95
N SER A 32 -8.35 21.83 6.11
CA SER A 32 -9.20 20.87 6.81
C SER A 32 -9.39 19.58 6.02
N LEU A 33 -9.46 19.67 4.68
CA LEU A 33 -9.54 18.50 3.81
C LEU A 33 -8.24 17.71 3.77
N GLU A 34 -7.08 18.36 3.79
CA GLU A 34 -5.78 17.70 3.85
C GLU A 34 -5.65 16.78 5.06
N ALA A 35 -6.10 17.23 6.24
CA ALA A 35 -6.07 16.44 7.47
C ALA A 35 -6.96 15.18 7.38
N GLN A 36 -8.07 15.26 6.66
CA GLN A 36 -9.09 14.21 6.59
C GLN A 36 -8.86 13.22 5.44
N VAL A 37 -8.44 13.71 4.27
CA VAL A 37 -8.27 12.91 3.04
C VAL A 37 -6.80 12.50 2.84
N ARG A 38 -5.88 12.94 3.70
CA ARG A 38 -4.42 12.65 3.63
C ARG A 38 -3.80 13.04 2.27
N ILE A 39 -4.36 14.04 1.61
CA ILE A 39 -3.88 14.59 0.34
C ILE A 39 -3.33 15.99 0.61
N SER A 40 -2.12 16.27 0.13
CA SER A 40 -1.50 17.59 0.36
C SER A 40 -2.34 18.74 -0.19
N ASP A 41 -2.29 19.90 0.47
CA ASP A 41 -2.94 21.14 0.02
C ASP A 41 -2.57 21.48 -1.44
N SER A 42 -1.31 21.25 -1.83
CA SER A 42 -0.83 21.46 -3.20
C SER A 42 -1.48 20.54 -4.24
N SER A 43 -1.82 19.31 -3.87
CA SER A 43 -2.50 18.35 -4.75
C SER A 43 -3.98 18.69 -4.86
N LEU A 44 -4.62 19.03 -3.74
CA LEU A 44 -6.02 19.50 -3.73
C LEU A 44 -6.20 20.76 -4.59
N SER A 45 -5.26 21.70 -4.49
CA SER A 45 -5.25 22.92 -5.30
C SER A 45 -5.18 22.63 -6.81
N ARG A 46 -4.37 21.63 -7.23
CA ARG A 46 -4.28 21.20 -8.63
C ARG A 46 -5.57 20.54 -9.11
N TYR A 47 -6.19 19.69 -8.30
CA TYR A 47 -7.45 19.04 -8.62
C TYR A 47 -8.60 20.04 -8.76
N PHE A 48 -8.72 20.99 -7.83
CA PHE A 48 -9.79 21.99 -7.86
C PHE A 48 -9.59 23.05 -8.94
N ARG A 49 -8.37 23.22 -9.47
CA ARG A 49 -8.10 24.03 -10.67
C ARG A 49 -8.30 23.26 -11.98
N GLY A 50 -8.55 21.95 -11.92
CA GLY A 50 -8.63 21.10 -13.11
C GLY A 50 -7.31 20.93 -13.85
N GLU A 51 -6.17 21.20 -13.18
CA GLU A 51 -4.82 21.02 -13.74
C GLU A 51 -4.43 19.54 -13.80
N THR A 52 -5.04 18.71 -12.96
CA THR A 52 -4.83 17.26 -12.94
C THR A 52 -6.16 16.58 -12.61
N VAL A 53 -6.45 15.48 -13.32
CA VAL A 53 -7.63 14.65 -13.02
C VAL A 53 -7.27 13.68 -11.88
N PRO A 54 -7.90 13.78 -10.70
CA PRO A 54 -7.67 12.85 -9.60
C PRO A 54 -8.20 11.44 -9.95
N ALA A 55 -7.68 10.42 -9.28
CA ALA A 55 -8.25 9.07 -9.35
C ALA A 55 -9.69 9.08 -8.80
N TRP A 56 -10.53 8.14 -9.25
CA TRP A 56 -11.92 8.05 -8.79
C TRP A 56 -12.06 7.93 -7.27
N SER A 57 -11.17 7.17 -6.63
CA SER A 57 -11.11 7.04 -5.17
C SER A 57 -10.95 8.39 -4.47
N VAL A 58 -10.08 9.25 -4.99
CA VAL A 58 -9.85 10.60 -4.48
C VAL A 58 -11.10 11.47 -4.63
N VAL A 59 -11.78 11.42 -5.78
CA VAL A 59 -13.05 12.15 -5.96
C VAL A 59 -14.10 11.69 -4.97
N ARG A 60 -14.25 10.37 -4.80
CA ARG A 60 -15.20 9.77 -3.85
C ARG A 60 -14.91 10.20 -2.42
N ASP A 61 -13.66 10.19 -2.01
CA ASP A 61 -13.26 10.54 -0.65
C ASP A 61 -13.43 12.05 -0.39
N LEU A 62 -13.21 12.89 -1.41
CA LEU A 62 -13.52 14.33 -1.36
C LEU A 62 -15.03 14.57 -1.25
N CYS A 63 -15.87 13.93 -2.08
CA CYS A 63 -17.32 14.06 -2.00
C CYS A 63 -17.84 13.67 -0.61
N ARG A 64 -17.38 12.54 -0.06
CA ARG A 64 -17.75 12.08 1.29
C ARG A 64 -17.29 13.04 2.39
N ALA A 65 -16.06 13.55 2.31
CA ALA A 65 -15.56 14.52 3.28
C ALA A 65 -16.34 15.86 3.24
N LEU A 66 -16.88 16.20 2.07
CA LEU A 66 -17.66 17.40 1.81
C LEU A 66 -19.18 17.20 2.01
N GLY A 67 -19.63 15.97 2.28
CA GLY A 67 -21.03 15.65 2.56
C GLY A 67 -21.92 15.45 1.32
N ALA A 68 -21.35 15.22 0.14
CA ALA A 68 -22.08 14.90 -1.08
C ALA A 68 -22.06 13.40 -1.42
N ASP A 69 -23.05 12.95 -2.18
CA ASP A 69 -23.05 11.61 -2.77
C ASP A 69 -22.02 11.54 -3.91
N PRO A 70 -21.01 10.65 -3.82
CA PRO A 70 -20.05 10.43 -4.90
C PRO A 70 -20.70 10.06 -6.24
N ALA A 71 -21.85 9.37 -6.25
CA ALA A 71 -22.47 8.89 -7.48
C ALA A 71 -22.80 10.04 -8.47
N GLU A 72 -23.15 11.22 -7.96
CA GLU A 72 -23.45 12.42 -8.75
C GLU A 72 -22.24 12.92 -9.54
N TYR A 73 -21.03 12.69 -9.03
CA TYR A 73 -19.77 13.15 -9.64
C TYR A 73 -19.14 12.10 -10.56
N ARG A 74 -19.74 10.90 -10.66
CA ARG A 74 -19.19 9.77 -11.43
C ARG A 74 -19.10 10.08 -12.92
N ALA A 75 -20.20 10.55 -13.50
CA ALA A 75 -20.24 10.87 -14.93
C ALA A 75 -19.27 12.00 -15.30
N LEU A 76 -19.13 12.99 -14.41
CA LEU A 76 -18.20 14.10 -14.58
C LEU A 76 -16.74 13.62 -14.52
N TRP A 77 -16.41 12.76 -13.57
CA TRP A 77 -15.09 12.14 -13.47
C TRP A 77 -14.76 11.28 -14.69
N GLU A 78 -15.68 10.42 -15.14
CA GLU A 78 -15.47 9.58 -16.34
C GLU A 78 -15.23 10.42 -17.60
N SER A 79 -15.92 11.57 -17.71
CA SER A 79 -15.69 12.51 -18.81
C SER A 79 -14.29 13.12 -18.78
N ALA A 80 -13.75 13.40 -17.59
CA ALA A 80 -12.40 13.94 -17.43
C ALA A 80 -11.32 12.85 -17.60
N ASP A 81 -11.57 11.64 -17.11
CA ASP A 81 -10.64 10.50 -17.14
C ASP A 81 -10.46 9.94 -18.56
N ARG A 82 -11.54 9.78 -19.33
CA ARG A 82 -11.47 9.41 -20.76
C ARG A 82 -10.67 10.41 -21.60
N ASN A 83 -10.63 11.65 -21.12
CA ASN A 83 -9.88 12.71 -21.76
C ASN A 83 -8.46 12.82 -21.20
N ARG A 84 -8.01 12.02 -20.25
CA ARG A 84 -6.64 12.12 -19.76
C ARG A 84 -5.63 11.91 -20.92
N PRO A 85 -4.58 12.74 -21.06
CA PRO A 85 -3.52 12.43 -22.01
C PRO A 85 -2.88 11.10 -21.60
N ASP A 86 -2.73 10.21 -22.58
CA ASP A 86 -1.94 8.99 -22.43
C ASP A 86 -0.48 9.43 -22.33
N VAL A 87 -0.01 9.64 -21.11
CA VAL A 87 1.40 9.95 -20.86
C VAL A 87 2.09 8.61 -20.69
N PRO A 88 2.96 8.16 -21.63
CA PRO A 88 3.86 7.06 -21.33
C PRO A 88 4.63 7.41 -20.07
N ALA A 89 4.66 6.51 -19.10
CA ALA A 89 5.34 6.72 -17.82
C ALA A 89 6.84 6.96 -18.07
N GLY A 90 7.24 8.23 -18.20
CA GLY A 90 8.61 8.55 -18.57
C GLY A 90 8.83 10.01 -18.94
N THR A 91 8.48 10.96 -18.05
CA THR A 91 9.20 12.24 -17.92
C THR A 91 8.85 12.93 -16.60
N TYR A 92 9.48 12.49 -15.51
CA TYR A 92 9.91 13.43 -14.46
C TYR A 92 11.43 13.49 -14.60
N THR A 93 11.90 14.21 -15.61
CA THR A 93 13.28 14.70 -15.61
C THR A 93 13.40 15.70 -14.48
N ALA A 94 14.08 15.27 -13.42
CA ALA A 94 14.72 16.18 -12.50
C ALA A 94 15.91 16.82 -13.25
N ASP A 95 15.67 17.92 -13.95
CA ASP A 95 16.66 18.96 -14.15
C ASP A 95 16.30 20.06 -13.12
N ALA A 96 17.16 20.51 -12.21
CA ALA A 96 18.60 20.59 -12.25
C ALA A 96 19.21 20.44 -10.85
N ALA A 97 20.27 19.65 -10.73
CA ALA A 97 21.26 19.79 -9.66
C ALA A 97 22.63 19.30 -10.17
N GLY A 98 23.33 20.18 -10.87
CA GLY A 98 24.72 20.01 -11.25
C GLY A 98 25.50 21.30 -10.97
N ALA A 99 26.20 21.32 -9.83
CA ALA A 99 27.35 22.14 -9.45
C ALA A 99 27.20 23.67 -9.22
N ALA A 100 27.24 24.09 -7.94
CA ALA A 100 28.30 24.93 -7.34
C ALA A 100 27.82 25.76 -6.10
N GLY A 101 28.42 25.50 -4.93
CA GLY A 101 28.76 26.50 -3.89
C GLY A 101 27.67 27.14 -3.02
N PRO A 102 28.00 27.57 -1.76
CA PRO A 102 27.04 27.66 -0.67
C PRO A 102 26.41 29.04 -0.49
N SER A 103 25.11 29.08 -0.19
CA SER A 103 24.48 30.17 0.55
C SER A 103 23.13 29.73 1.15
N SER A 104 23.10 29.57 2.47
CA SER A 104 21.92 30.01 3.24
C SER A 104 21.75 31.53 3.06
N PRO A 105 20.58 32.17 3.30
CA PRO A 105 19.43 31.75 4.12
C PRO A 105 18.06 31.98 3.41
N SER A 106 16.91 31.49 3.89
CA SER A 106 16.06 32.23 4.83
C SER A 106 14.81 31.40 5.18
N ARG A 107 14.60 31.16 6.47
CA ARG A 107 13.41 30.48 7.02
C ARG A 107 12.29 31.50 7.26
N PRO A 108 11.06 31.31 6.75
CA PRO A 108 9.96 32.22 7.05
C PRO A 108 9.30 31.95 8.43
N ALA A 109 9.60 32.86 9.36
CA ALA A 109 8.74 33.65 10.26
C ALA A 109 7.37 33.17 10.83
N TRP A 110 6.90 31.92 10.71
CA TRP A 110 5.60 31.53 11.31
C TRP A 110 5.70 30.71 12.62
N TRP A 111 6.90 30.34 13.06
CA TRP A 111 7.14 29.57 14.29
C TRP A 111 7.24 30.42 15.57
N ARG A 112 6.50 31.54 15.63
CA ARG A 112 6.30 32.30 16.87
C ARG A 112 4.83 32.60 17.05
N ARG A 113 4.13 31.65 17.68
CA ARG A 113 3.12 31.85 18.74
C ARG A 113 2.36 30.55 18.92
N LEU A 114 2.72 29.82 19.98
CA LEU A 114 1.82 29.24 20.99
C LEU A 114 2.70 28.48 22.00
N ARG A 115 3.16 29.22 23.02
CA ARG A 115 3.59 28.68 24.32
C ARG A 115 2.51 29.04 25.33
N GLY A 116 2.21 28.10 26.23
CA GLY A 116 1.51 28.33 27.50
C GLY A 116 0.59 27.16 27.83
N ALA A 117 1.04 26.18 28.61
CA ALA A 117 0.89 26.05 30.08
C ALA A 117 -0.29 25.08 30.37
N LEU A 118 -0.29 24.10 31.28
CA LEU A 118 0.19 23.93 32.67
C LEU A 118 0.69 22.47 32.83
N SER A 119 1.81 22.13 33.50
CA SER A 119 2.09 22.02 34.95
C SER A 119 1.21 21.07 35.78
N SER A 120 1.82 20.01 36.32
CA SER A 120 1.71 19.38 37.67
C SER A 120 2.13 17.90 37.57
N ARG A 121 3.30 17.50 38.08
CA ARG A 121 3.66 17.10 39.46
C ARG A 121 2.92 15.85 40.00
N GLY A 122 3.72 14.83 40.33
CA GLY A 122 3.37 13.60 41.08
C GLY A 122 3.83 12.37 40.28
N GLY A 123 4.92 11.66 40.59
CA GLY A 123 5.44 11.26 41.90
C GLY A 123 4.87 9.90 42.26
N ILE A 124 5.70 8.84 42.18
CA ILE A 124 5.86 7.73 43.16
C ILE A 124 6.79 6.66 42.54
N ALA A 125 7.86 6.36 43.28
CA ALA A 125 8.76 5.24 43.08
C ALA A 125 8.48 4.17 44.15
N VAL A 126 8.49 2.90 43.68
CA VAL A 126 8.88 1.62 44.31
C VAL A 126 8.52 1.34 45.79
N ALA A 127 7.86 0.20 46.01
CA ALA A 127 8.20 -0.70 47.12
C ALA A 127 7.87 -2.16 46.75
N ALA A 128 8.86 -3.04 46.93
CA ALA A 128 8.76 -4.49 46.87
C ALA A 128 8.34 -5.06 48.24
N ALA A 129 7.72 -6.25 48.27
CA ALA A 129 8.08 -7.36 49.17
C ALA A 129 7.11 -8.57 49.08
N ALA A 130 7.70 -9.72 48.74
CA ALA A 130 7.65 -11.04 49.40
C ALA A 130 6.33 -11.75 49.81
N GLY A 131 6.30 -13.05 49.49
CA GLY A 131 5.50 -14.11 50.14
C GLY A 131 4.82 -15.02 49.11
N GLY A 132 5.01 -16.33 49.02
CA GLY A 132 5.77 -17.28 49.82
C GLY A 132 5.86 -18.62 49.07
N ALA A 133 6.85 -19.42 49.44
CA ALA A 133 7.06 -20.78 48.94
C ALA A 133 6.01 -21.75 49.48
N LEU A 134 5.58 -22.73 48.68
CA LEU A 134 5.34 -24.10 49.15
C LEU A 134 5.64 -25.12 48.04
N ALA A 135 6.39 -26.13 48.45
CA ALA A 135 6.94 -27.24 47.69
C ALA A 135 5.91 -28.32 47.38
N ALA A 136 6.15 -29.09 46.31
CA ALA A 136 5.95 -30.55 46.33
C ALA A 136 6.73 -31.18 45.17
N ALA A 137 7.87 -31.76 45.50
CA ALA A 137 8.55 -32.73 44.67
C ALA A 137 7.74 -34.03 44.63
N LEU A 138 7.59 -34.64 43.45
CA LEU A 138 7.36 -36.07 43.32
C LEU A 138 8.23 -36.61 42.18
N LEU A 139 9.28 -37.30 42.61
CA LEU A 139 10.15 -38.15 41.83
C LEU A 139 9.35 -39.32 41.26
N PHE A 140 9.47 -39.59 39.96
CA PHE A 140 9.48 -40.96 39.46
C PHE A 140 10.38 -41.03 38.22
N ALA A 141 11.62 -41.47 38.45
CA ALA A 141 12.47 -42.03 37.42
C ALA A 141 12.15 -43.51 37.31
N LEU A 142 11.84 -44.00 36.11
CA LEU A 142 12.13 -45.37 35.70
C LEU A 142 12.40 -45.40 34.18
N PRO A 143 13.49 -46.03 33.71
CA PRO A 143 13.88 -46.02 32.31
C PRO A 143 13.34 -47.24 31.57
N LEU A 144 12.82 -47.05 30.35
CA LEU A 144 12.61 -48.13 29.39
C LEU A 144 13.29 -47.75 28.07
N ARG A 145 14.42 -48.44 27.82
CA ARG A 145 15.05 -48.62 26.51
C ARG A 145 14.08 -49.41 25.63
N GLY A 146 13.90 -48.99 24.38
CA GLY A 146 13.17 -49.78 23.40
C GLY A 146 13.16 -49.17 22.01
N ALA A 147 14.04 -49.70 21.17
CA ALA A 147 13.98 -49.81 19.71
C ALA A 147 14.03 -48.53 18.86
N SER A 148 15.19 -48.38 18.21
CA SER A 148 15.40 -47.67 16.95
C SER A 148 14.54 -48.25 15.83
N ASP A 149 13.84 -47.38 15.11
CA ASP A 149 13.60 -47.46 13.66
C ASP A 149 13.71 -46.00 13.17
N ALA A 150 14.86 -45.59 12.65
CA ALA A 150 15.20 -45.68 11.23
C ALA A 150 14.23 -44.90 10.33
N ALA A 151 14.81 -43.89 9.67
CA ALA A 151 14.36 -43.24 8.44
C ALA A 151 13.28 -42.14 8.62
N HIS A 152 13.53 -40.86 8.34
CA HIS A 152 14.40 -40.28 7.34
C HIS A 152 15.02 -38.98 7.85
N SER A 153 16.35 -38.93 7.79
CA SER A 153 17.07 -37.68 7.57
C SER A 153 16.45 -36.97 6.37
N ALA A 154 15.75 -35.87 6.60
CA ALA A 154 15.69 -34.80 5.62
C ALA A 154 16.89 -33.90 5.90
N GLU A 155 18.06 -34.36 5.48
CA GLU A 155 19.15 -33.47 5.10
C GLU A 155 18.60 -32.54 4.01
N GLY A 156 18.08 -31.39 4.43
CA GLY A 156 17.92 -30.26 3.53
C GLY A 156 19.31 -29.74 3.20
N SER A 157 19.84 -30.15 2.06
CA SER A 157 21.10 -29.62 1.51
C SER A 157 21.10 -28.08 1.57
N PRO A 158 22.20 -27.44 1.98
CA PRO A 158 22.40 -26.02 1.69
C PRO A 158 22.75 -25.91 0.21
N GLY A 159 21.72 -25.79 -0.65
CA GLY A 159 21.90 -25.92 -2.09
C GLY A 159 20.74 -25.52 -3.00
N GLU A 160 19.92 -24.53 -2.63
CA GLU A 160 19.24 -23.68 -3.63
C GLU A 160 18.83 -22.34 -2.97
N SER A 161 19.80 -21.44 -2.83
CA SER A 161 19.54 -20.07 -2.37
C SER A 161 18.71 -19.35 -3.44
N GLY A 162 17.39 -19.29 -3.26
CA GLY A 162 16.53 -18.49 -4.14
C GLY A 162 15.04 -18.79 -4.17
N ASN A 163 14.54 -19.86 -3.54
CA ASN A 163 13.12 -20.21 -3.62
C ASN A 163 12.47 -20.27 -2.22
N ALA A 164 11.61 -19.31 -1.89
CA ALA A 164 10.84 -19.30 -0.65
C ALA A 164 9.34 -19.56 -0.92
N GLY A 165 8.64 -20.23 -0.02
CA GLY A 165 7.18 -20.36 -0.12
C GLY A 165 6.49 -19.06 0.25
N VAL A 166 5.48 -18.64 -0.51
CA VAL A 166 4.59 -17.52 -0.17
C VAL A 166 3.14 -17.95 -0.14
N LEU A 167 2.45 -17.65 0.96
CA LEU A 167 1.01 -17.89 1.09
C LEU A 167 0.23 -16.66 0.63
N VAL A 168 -0.70 -16.89 -0.28
CA VAL A 168 -1.61 -15.85 -0.77
C VAL A 168 -2.61 -15.48 0.34
N HIS A 169 -2.73 -14.19 0.61
CA HIS A 169 -3.64 -13.63 1.59
C HIS A 169 -4.69 -12.73 0.92
N ASN A 170 -5.96 -13.14 1.03
CA ASN A 170 -7.08 -12.25 0.74
C ASN A 170 -7.50 -11.52 2.01
N VAL A 171 -7.50 -10.20 1.95
CA VAL A 171 -7.84 -9.33 3.07
C VAL A 171 -9.36 -9.33 3.36
N GLU A 172 -10.17 -9.63 2.34
CA GLU A 172 -11.61 -9.78 2.48
C GLU A 172 -11.93 -11.12 3.15
N LYS A 173 -12.39 -11.08 4.41
CA LYS A 173 -12.73 -12.29 5.19
C LYS A 173 -13.72 -13.21 4.47
N LYS A 174 -14.72 -12.64 3.79
CA LYS A 174 -15.71 -13.38 3.00
C LYS A 174 -15.10 -14.19 1.84
N CYS A 175 -13.86 -13.89 1.45
CA CYS A 175 -13.14 -14.53 0.35
C CYS A 175 -11.94 -15.37 0.83
N GLN A 176 -11.88 -15.70 2.12
CA GLN A 176 -10.84 -16.57 2.67
C GLN A 176 -11.16 -18.06 2.50
N GLU A 177 -12.43 -18.44 2.59
CA GLU A 177 -12.87 -19.84 2.42
C GLU A 177 -13.34 -20.18 1.00
N PRO A 178 -14.21 -19.38 0.34
CA PRO A 178 -14.77 -19.77 -0.94
C PRO A 178 -13.76 -19.64 -2.08
N ARG A 179 -13.66 -20.70 -2.89
CA ARG A 179 -12.83 -20.73 -4.11
C ARG A 179 -13.61 -20.38 -5.38
N THR A 180 -14.39 -19.31 -5.32
CA THR A 180 -15.19 -18.82 -6.45
C THR A 180 -14.37 -17.87 -7.34
N HIS A 181 -14.88 -17.58 -8.54
CA HIS A 181 -14.24 -16.60 -9.43
C HIS A 181 -14.23 -15.18 -8.87
N GLU A 182 -15.23 -14.80 -8.07
CA GLU A 182 -15.32 -13.47 -7.43
C GLU A 182 -14.27 -13.27 -6.35
N CYS A 183 -13.90 -14.35 -5.65
CA CYS A 183 -12.90 -14.34 -4.58
C CYS A 183 -11.47 -14.66 -5.06
N ALA A 184 -11.29 -14.81 -6.37
CA ALA A 184 -9.99 -15.05 -6.96
C ALA A 184 -9.15 -13.76 -7.02
N LEU A 185 -7.91 -13.85 -6.55
CA LEU A 185 -6.89 -12.82 -6.72
C LEU A 185 -6.11 -13.07 -8.01
N SER A 186 -5.58 -12.00 -8.59
CA SER A 186 -4.84 -12.10 -9.86
C SER A 186 -3.33 -12.16 -9.63
N LEU A 187 -2.66 -13.07 -10.32
CA LEU A 187 -1.25 -12.93 -10.67
C LEU A 187 -1.15 -12.02 -11.90
N ALA A 188 -0.11 -11.20 -11.98
CA ALA A 188 0.09 -10.24 -13.05
C ALA A 188 1.19 -10.64 -14.03
N TYR A 189 1.09 -10.20 -15.28
CA TYR A 189 2.17 -10.37 -16.26
C TYR A 189 3.35 -9.43 -15.98
N ASN A 190 3.06 -8.18 -15.64
CA ASN A 190 4.08 -7.14 -15.50
C ASN A 190 3.81 -6.28 -14.25
N PRO A 191 4.76 -6.16 -13.31
CA PRO A 191 4.56 -5.42 -12.07
C PRO A 191 4.64 -3.90 -12.26
N TYR A 192 5.06 -3.43 -13.44
CA TYR A 192 5.11 -2.02 -13.82
C TYR A 192 3.87 -1.56 -14.62
N ARG A 193 2.89 -2.44 -14.82
CA ARG A 193 1.59 -2.10 -15.41
C ARG A 193 0.50 -2.07 -14.32
N PRO A 194 -0.58 -1.29 -14.50
CA PRO A 194 -1.69 -1.26 -13.56
C PRO A 194 -2.21 -2.66 -13.20
N TYR A 195 -2.55 -2.86 -11.93
CA TYR A 195 -3.11 -4.13 -11.44
C TYR A 195 -4.62 -4.21 -11.75
N VAL A 196 -4.91 -4.52 -13.01
CA VAL A 196 -6.26 -4.63 -13.57
C VAL A 196 -6.39 -5.91 -14.41
N THR A 197 -7.60 -6.23 -14.86
CA THR A 197 -7.90 -7.46 -15.62
C THR A 197 -7.08 -7.63 -16.90
N SER A 198 -6.71 -6.55 -17.59
CA SER A 198 -5.86 -6.62 -18.79
C SER A 198 -4.40 -7.01 -18.51
N ASN A 199 -3.94 -6.88 -17.26
CA ASN A 199 -2.63 -7.34 -16.81
C ASN A 199 -2.74 -8.65 -16.00
N SER A 200 -3.92 -9.28 -15.97
CA SER A 200 -4.16 -10.53 -15.26
C SER A 200 -3.65 -11.72 -16.06
N ALA A 201 -2.68 -12.42 -15.50
CA ALA A 201 -2.12 -13.63 -16.09
C ALA A 201 -2.79 -14.89 -15.56
N ASP A 202 -3.16 -14.87 -14.27
CA ASP A 202 -3.69 -16.05 -13.63
C ASP A 202 -4.48 -15.78 -12.36
N ARG A 203 -5.20 -16.80 -11.89
CA ARG A 203 -5.99 -16.74 -10.66
C ARG A 203 -5.39 -17.59 -9.54
N VAL A 204 -5.41 -17.02 -8.35
CA VAL A 204 -5.01 -17.67 -7.09
C VAL A 204 -6.00 -17.30 -5.99
N TRP A 205 -6.11 -18.12 -4.97
CA TRP A 205 -7.04 -17.95 -3.85
C TRP A 205 -6.31 -17.83 -2.54
N HIS A 206 -7.04 -17.47 -1.49
CA HIS A 206 -6.48 -17.45 -0.15
C HIS A 206 -5.87 -18.81 0.22
N HIS A 207 -4.72 -18.75 0.90
CA HIS A 207 -3.89 -19.90 1.29
C HIS A 207 -3.33 -20.73 0.14
N ASP A 208 -3.42 -20.28 -1.12
CA ASP A 208 -2.60 -20.86 -2.17
C ASP A 208 -1.12 -20.63 -1.85
N LEU A 209 -0.34 -21.70 -1.88
CA LEU A 209 1.11 -21.67 -1.69
C LEU A 209 1.78 -21.54 -3.05
N LEU A 210 2.56 -20.48 -3.24
CA LEU A 210 3.33 -20.22 -4.45
C LEU A 210 4.82 -20.25 -4.14
N GLN A 211 5.62 -20.57 -5.16
CA GLN A 211 7.07 -20.53 -5.06
C GLN A 211 7.55 -19.13 -5.45
N ALA A 212 8.01 -18.36 -4.47
CA ALA A 212 8.60 -17.04 -4.65
C ALA A 212 10.09 -17.14 -5.01
N ARG A 213 10.52 -16.30 -5.94
CA ARG A 213 11.87 -16.28 -6.53
C ARG A 213 12.68 -15.07 -6.10
N CYS A 214 12.08 -13.89 -6.25
CA CYS A 214 12.75 -12.62 -6.00
C CYS A 214 11.68 -11.54 -5.76
N THR A 215 12.10 -10.38 -5.26
CA THR A 215 11.21 -9.24 -5.04
C THR A 215 11.68 -8.00 -5.78
N ILE A 216 10.77 -7.07 -6.03
CA ILE A 216 11.08 -5.69 -6.44
C ILE A 216 10.31 -4.74 -5.54
N ALA A 217 10.83 -3.53 -5.32
CA ALA A 217 10.20 -2.51 -4.47
C ALA A 217 9.63 -1.31 -5.26
N ASN A 218 9.88 -1.25 -6.57
CA ASN A 218 9.56 -0.12 -7.46
C ASN A 218 8.45 -0.44 -8.47
N GLY A 219 7.61 -1.45 -8.20
CA GLY A 219 6.46 -1.75 -9.05
C GLY A 219 5.33 -0.73 -8.87
N VAL A 220 4.30 -0.84 -9.72
CA VAL A 220 3.08 -0.02 -9.59
C VAL A 220 2.46 -0.30 -8.22
N THR A 221 2.12 0.77 -7.49
CA THR A 221 1.48 0.67 -6.18
C THR A 221 0.09 0.04 -6.32
N VAL A 222 -0.15 -1.03 -5.57
CA VAL A 222 -1.45 -1.69 -5.50
C VAL A 222 -2.07 -1.41 -4.14
N THR A 223 -3.34 -0.99 -4.15
CA THR A 223 -4.13 -0.75 -2.94
C THR A 223 -5.14 -1.86 -2.76
N ASP A 224 -5.26 -2.40 -1.55
CA ASP A 224 -6.26 -3.41 -1.20
C ASP A 224 -7.61 -2.79 -0.80
N GLU A 225 -8.56 -3.68 -0.50
CA GLU A 225 -9.92 -3.35 -0.11
C GLU A 225 -9.98 -2.65 1.28
N ASN A 226 -8.91 -2.76 2.07
CA ASN A 226 -8.72 -2.07 3.35
C ASN A 226 -7.93 -0.76 3.22
N HIS A 227 -7.70 -0.26 2.01
CA HIS A 227 -6.95 0.96 1.71
C HIS A 227 -5.46 0.93 2.11
N LYS A 228 -4.91 -0.26 2.38
CA LYS A 228 -3.47 -0.45 2.53
C LYS A 228 -2.85 -0.61 1.15
N HIS A 229 -1.58 -0.28 1.01
CA HIS A 229 -0.92 -0.32 -0.29
C HIS A 229 0.54 -0.71 -0.18
N THR A 230 1.07 -1.24 -1.27
CA THR A 230 2.51 -1.49 -1.42
C THR A 230 2.93 -1.37 -2.88
N SER A 231 4.18 -0.97 -3.09
CA SER A 231 4.88 -1.02 -4.38
C SER A 231 5.79 -2.23 -4.48
N ILE A 232 5.79 -3.11 -3.46
CA ILE A 232 6.55 -4.35 -3.46
C ILE A 232 5.81 -5.40 -4.26
N TRP A 233 6.52 -6.07 -5.15
CA TRP A 233 6.03 -7.21 -5.91
C TRP A 233 6.95 -8.40 -5.74
N ILE A 234 6.36 -9.59 -5.74
CA ILE A 234 7.06 -10.87 -5.59
C ILE A 234 6.93 -11.61 -6.91
N GLN A 235 8.05 -11.99 -7.51
CA GLN A 235 8.02 -12.89 -8.66
C GLN A 235 7.79 -14.31 -8.17
N VAL A 236 6.76 -14.96 -8.70
CA VAL A 236 6.34 -16.32 -8.35
C VAL A 236 6.36 -17.22 -9.57
N THR A 237 6.63 -18.51 -9.36
CA THR A 237 6.56 -19.53 -10.42
C THR A 237 5.21 -20.22 -10.37
N ARG A 238 4.48 -20.25 -11.50
CA ARG A 238 3.21 -20.97 -11.66
C ARG A 238 3.14 -21.61 -13.04
N HIS A 239 2.92 -22.93 -13.10
CA HIS A 239 2.89 -23.72 -14.34
C HIS A 239 4.07 -23.43 -15.28
N GLY A 240 5.28 -23.35 -14.73
CA GLY A 240 6.50 -23.07 -15.51
C GLY A 240 6.64 -21.63 -16.01
N LYS A 241 5.74 -20.72 -15.64
CA LYS A 241 5.81 -19.29 -15.97
C LYS A 241 6.18 -18.47 -14.74
N HIS A 242 6.92 -17.39 -14.95
CA HIS A 242 7.19 -16.38 -13.92
C HIS A 242 6.13 -15.29 -14.00
N LEU A 243 5.35 -15.15 -12.94
CA LEU A 243 4.28 -14.17 -12.81
C LEU A 243 4.52 -13.33 -11.56
N TRP A 244 3.72 -12.28 -11.39
CA TRP A 244 3.92 -11.31 -10.33
C TRP A 244 2.75 -11.28 -9.36
N LEU A 245 3.04 -11.49 -8.08
CA LEU A 245 2.11 -11.33 -6.98
C LEU A 245 2.35 -9.96 -6.31
N PRO A 246 1.35 -9.08 -6.21
CA PRO A 246 1.48 -7.85 -5.43
C PRO A 246 1.72 -8.20 -3.96
N GLY A 247 2.66 -7.53 -3.30
CA GLY A 247 2.97 -7.78 -1.89
C GLY A 247 1.78 -7.56 -0.95
N ILE A 248 0.79 -6.76 -1.36
CA ILE A 248 -0.43 -6.51 -0.57
C ILE A 248 -1.34 -7.75 -0.50
N ARG A 249 -1.11 -8.75 -1.36
CA ARG A 249 -1.79 -10.04 -1.36
C ARG A 249 -1.05 -11.10 -0.53
N VAL A 250 -0.23 -10.66 0.42
CA VAL A 250 0.54 -11.46 1.38
C VAL A 250 0.38 -10.81 2.77
N ARG A 251 0.45 -11.59 3.85
CA ARG A 251 0.37 -11.00 5.20
C ARG A 251 1.58 -10.09 5.44
N PRO A 252 1.45 -8.99 6.19
CA PRO A 252 2.55 -8.03 6.39
C PRO A 252 3.81 -8.65 6.98
N ASN A 253 3.69 -9.55 7.96
CA ASN A 253 4.85 -10.22 8.57
C ASN A 253 5.58 -11.11 7.57
N ASP A 254 4.84 -11.87 6.77
CA ASP A 254 5.39 -12.77 5.76
C ASP A 254 6.07 -11.95 4.65
N LEU A 255 5.47 -10.83 4.22
CA LEU A 255 6.07 -9.92 3.25
C LEU A 255 7.42 -9.37 3.74
N ASN A 256 7.50 -8.92 4.99
CA ASN A 256 8.75 -8.42 5.58
C ASN A 256 9.85 -9.48 5.57
N GLN A 257 9.50 -10.73 5.94
CA GLN A 257 10.43 -11.86 5.88
C GLN A 257 10.88 -12.14 4.45
N LEU A 258 9.95 -12.21 3.49
CA LEU A 258 10.24 -12.46 2.08
C LEU A 258 11.19 -11.41 1.50
N THR A 259 10.99 -10.13 1.80
CA THR A 259 11.91 -9.06 1.34
C THR A 259 13.30 -9.11 1.97
N THR A 260 13.45 -9.85 3.08
CA THR A 260 14.74 -10.05 3.74
C THR A 260 15.49 -11.26 3.16
N ILE A 261 14.76 -12.34 2.86
CA ILE A 261 15.37 -13.61 2.46
C ILE A 261 15.50 -13.77 0.94
N LEU A 262 14.62 -13.14 0.15
CA LEU A 262 14.64 -13.24 -1.30
C LEU A 262 15.55 -12.17 -1.91
N PRO A 263 16.30 -12.50 -2.97
CA PRO A 263 17.06 -11.51 -3.71
C PRO A 263 16.13 -10.51 -4.41
N THR A 264 16.69 -9.36 -4.79
CA THR A 264 16.01 -8.42 -5.70
C THR A 264 16.03 -8.96 -7.13
N CYS A 265 14.92 -8.90 -7.85
CA CYS A 265 14.88 -9.34 -9.25
C CYS A 265 15.76 -8.44 -10.11
N SER A 266 16.55 -9.04 -11.01
CA SER A 266 17.26 -8.29 -12.03
C SER A 266 16.27 -7.64 -13.02
N PRO A 267 16.56 -6.41 -13.49
CA PRO A 267 15.73 -5.71 -14.47
C PRO A 267 15.71 -6.40 -15.84
#